data_AF-A0A0K0MNV8-F1
#
_entry.id   AF-A0A0K0MNV8-F1
#
_cell.length_a   1.000
_cell.length_b   1.000
_cell.length_c   1.000
_cell.angle_alpha   90.00
_cell.angle_beta   90.00
_cell.angle_gamma   90.00
#
_symmetry.space_group_name_H-M   'P 1'
#
loop_
_entity.id
_entity.type
_entity.pdbx_description
1 polymer ?
#
loop_
_entity_poly.entity_id
_entity_poly.type
_entity_poly.pdbx_seq_one_letter_code
_entity_poly.pdbx_strand_id
1 'polypeptide(L)'
;MKDENEADGEIIGFKPGDPDGAFKNTLGSVTVRLENGVIVDALGIKHQYLDEIWHNQEKYMGRIVKVNFHEYTPDGSLRHPRLKWSSCLRDNSDRIGDKE
;
A
#
# COMPACT_ATOMS: atom_id res chain seq x y z
N MET A 1 11.97 7.63 21.34
CA MET A 1 11.48 6.50 20.51
C MET A 1 10.12 6.94 20.04
N LYS A 2 9.94 7.21 18.74
CA LYS A 2 8.62 7.66 18.25
C LYS A 2 7.77 6.41 18.11
N ASP A 3 6.63 6.40 18.78
CA ASP A 3 5.62 5.35 18.68
C ASP A 3 5.02 5.37 17.27
N GLU A 4 5.73 4.76 16.32
CA GLU A 4 5.20 4.48 14.99
C GLU A 4 4.21 3.34 15.15
N ASN A 5 2.92 3.63 14.93
CA ASN A 5 1.90 2.60 14.96
C ASN A 5 1.94 1.84 13.63
N GLU A 6 1.65 0.55 13.70
CA GLU A 6 1.63 -0.33 12.53
C GLU A 6 0.25 -0.96 12.39
N ALA A 7 -0.28 -0.98 11.18
CA ALA A 7 -1.50 -1.70 10.84
C ALA A 7 -1.25 -2.54 9.59
N ASP A 8 -1.68 -3.79 9.63
CA ASP A 8 -1.73 -4.65 8.45
C ASP A 8 -3.02 -4.32 7.66
N GLY A 9 -2.93 -4.35 6.34
CA GLY A 9 -4.06 -4.12 5.47
C GLY A 9 -3.89 -4.77 4.10
N GLU A 10 -5.02 -5.03 3.45
CA GLU A 10 -5.09 -5.66 2.15
C GLU A 10 -5.05 -4.62 1.04
N ILE A 11 -4.24 -4.85 0.02
CA ILE A 11 -4.23 -3.99 -1.16
C ILE A 11 -5.50 -4.22 -1.98
N ILE A 12 -6.35 -3.21 -2.07
CA ILE A 12 -7.60 -3.27 -2.85
C ILE A 12 -7.55 -2.41 -4.11
N GLY A 13 -6.50 -1.63 -4.32
CA GLY A 13 -6.34 -0.82 -5.52
C GLY A 13 -5.07 0.01 -5.57
N PHE A 14 -4.85 0.64 -6.72
CA PHE A 14 -3.69 1.48 -7.00
C PHE A 14 -4.18 2.78 -7.66
N LYS A 15 -3.64 3.91 -7.23
CA LYS A 15 -3.92 5.23 -7.82
C LYS A 15 -2.70 5.70 -8.60
N PRO A 16 -2.89 6.25 -9.82
CA PRO A 16 -1.79 6.83 -10.58
C PRO A 16 -1.19 8.01 -9.82
N GLY A 17 0.05 8.35 -10.17
CA GLY A 17 0.70 9.58 -9.75
C GLY A 17 -0.06 10.81 -10.25
N ASP A 18 0.38 11.99 -9.79
CA ASP A 18 -0.22 13.25 -10.17
C ASP A 18 -0.34 13.39 -11.71
N PRO A 19 -1.53 13.71 -12.25
CA PRO A 19 -1.76 13.75 -13.69
C PRO A 19 -0.96 14.85 -14.39
N ASP A 20 -0.58 15.90 -13.67
CA ASP A 20 0.22 17.03 -14.16
C ASP A 20 1.73 16.81 -13.94
N GLY A 21 2.09 15.72 -13.25
CA GLY A 21 3.47 15.38 -12.90
C GLY A 21 4.19 14.48 -13.92
N ALA A 22 5.51 14.43 -13.81
CA ALA A 22 6.37 13.50 -14.56
C ALA A 22 6.07 12.01 -14.26
N PHE A 23 5.31 11.74 -13.20
CA PHE A 23 4.97 10.41 -12.69
C PHE A 23 3.52 9.99 -12.99
N LYS A 24 2.82 10.70 -13.89
CA LYS A 24 1.41 10.40 -14.25
C LYS A 24 1.15 8.96 -14.71
N ASN A 25 2.17 8.32 -15.29
CA ASN A 25 2.11 6.94 -15.79
C ASN A 25 2.73 5.93 -14.80
N THR A 26 2.90 6.30 -13.54
CA THR A 26 3.48 5.43 -12.51
C THR A 26 2.59 5.39 -11.27
N LEU A 27 2.91 4.50 -10.34
CA LEU A 27 2.18 4.39 -9.09
C LEU A 27 2.32 5.68 -8.27
N GLY A 28 1.19 6.29 -7.92
CA GLY A 28 1.13 7.42 -7.00
C GLY A 28 0.93 6.94 -5.57
N SER A 29 -0.16 6.19 -5.36
CA SER A 29 -0.57 5.70 -4.03
C SER A 29 -1.16 4.30 -4.13
N VAL A 30 -1.08 3.53 -3.05
CA VAL A 30 -1.76 2.23 -2.96
C VAL A 30 -2.94 2.37 -2.02
N THR A 31 -4.10 1.92 -2.47
CA THR A 31 -5.31 1.86 -1.66
C THR A 31 -5.31 0.56 -0.88
N VAL A 32 -5.27 0.70 0.45
CA VAL A 32 -5.17 -0.42 1.38
C VAL A 32 -6.38 -0.40 2.30
N ARG A 33 -7.01 -1.55 2.47
CA ARG A 33 -8.09 -1.79 3.41
C ARG A 33 -7.52 -2.38 4.69
N LEU A 34 -7.60 -1.64 5.79
CA LEU A 34 -7.19 -2.10 7.11
C LEU A 34 -8.16 -3.16 7.65
N GLU A 35 -7.72 -3.95 8.63
CA GLU A 35 -8.55 -4.97 9.29
C GLU A 35 -9.82 -4.38 9.94
N ASN A 36 -9.74 -3.13 10.42
CA ASN A 36 -10.87 -2.38 10.96
C ASN A 36 -11.90 -1.95 9.89
N GLY A 37 -11.69 -2.29 8.61
CA GLY A 37 -12.55 -1.95 7.49
C GLY A 37 -12.30 -0.57 6.88
N VAL A 38 -11.45 0.25 7.50
CA VAL A 38 -11.06 1.58 7.00
C VAL A 38 -10.21 1.45 5.74
N ILE A 39 -10.51 2.25 4.73
CA ILE A 39 -9.74 2.32 3.48
C ILE A 39 -8.85 3.56 3.54
N VAL A 40 -7.55 3.36 3.33
CA VAL A 40 -6.56 4.45 3.35
C VAL A 40 -5.67 4.38 2.11
N ASP A 41 -5.27 5.54 1.61
CA ASP A 41 -4.24 5.64 0.58
C ASP A 41 -2.88 5.76 1.26
N ALA A 42 -2.05 4.73 1.12
CA ALA A 42 -0.74 4.69 1.70
C ALA A 42 0.34 5.00 0.65
N LEU A 43 1.32 5.79 1.07
CA LEU A 43 2.45 6.27 0.27
C LEU A 43 3.77 5.66 0.77
N GLY A 44 4.91 6.06 0.21
CA GLY A 44 6.22 5.68 0.75
C GLY A 44 6.87 4.46 0.10
N ILE A 45 6.39 4.07 -1.07
CA ILE A 45 7.08 3.11 -1.94
C ILE A 45 8.26 3.83 -2.60
N LYS A 46 9.42 3.16 -2.66
CA LYS A 46 10.60 3.73 -3.33
C LYS A 46 10.33 3.86 -4.84
N HIS A 47 10.84 4.93 -5.46
CA HIS A 47 10.67 5.19 -6.89
C HIS A 47 11.02 4.00 -7.79
N GLN A 48 12.03 3.21 -7.42
CA GLN A 48 12.45 2.02 -8.17
C GLN A 48 11.35 0.95 -8.31
N TYR A 49 10.40 0.89 -7.38
CA TYR A 49 9.30 -0.09 -7.41
C TYR A 49 8.01 0.49 -8.01
N LEU A 50 7.90 1.81 -8.20
CA LEU A 50 6.65 2.42 -8.65
C LEU A 50 6.24 1.91 -10.03
N ASP A 51 7.20 1.82 -10.94
CA ASP A 51 6.99 1.32 -12.30
C ASP A 51 6.62 -0.16 -12.30
N GLU A 52 7.39 -1.00 -11.59
CA GLU A 52 7.13 -2.44 -11.46
C GLU A 52 5.72 -2.71 -10.92
N ILE A 53 5.34 -2.05 -9.82
CA ILE A 53 4.04 -2.25 -9.18
C ILE A 53 2.92 -1.74 -10.09
N TRP A 54 3.14 -0.60 -10.74
CA TRP A 54 2.16 -0.03 -11.65
C TRP A 54 1.88 -0.93 -12.86
N HIS A 55 2.91 -1.62 -13.37
CA HIS A 55 2.78 -2.59 -14.46
C HIS A 55 2.36 -4.00 -13.99
N ASN A 56 2.55 -4.33 -12.71
CA ASN A 56 2.22 -5.65 -12.13
C ASN A 56 1.15 -5.56 -11.04
N GLN A 57 0.17 -4.67 -11.18
CA GLN A 57 -0.85 -4.43 -10.15
C GLN A 57 -1.60 -5.71 -9.75
N GLU A 58 -1.95 -6.54 -10.72
CA GLU A 58 -2.68 -7.80 -10.50
C GLU A 58 -1.91 -8.75 -9.58
N LYS A 59 -0.57 -8.79 -9.71
CA LYS A 59 0.31 -9.58 -8.84
C LYS A 59 0.22 -9.15 -7.39
N TYR A 60 -0.01 -7.86 -7.14
CA TYR A 60 0.00 -7.24 -5.82
C TYR A 60 -1.39 -7.02 -5.23
N MET A 61 -2.43 -6.98 -6.06
CA MET A 61 -3.82 -6.83 -5.64
C MET A 61 -4.24 -7.98 -4.73
N GLY A 62 -4.87 -7.72 -3.60
CA GLY A 62 -5.24 -8.71 -2.59
C GLY A 62 -4.09 -9.16 -1.67
N ARG A 63 -2.85 -8.68 -1.86
CA ARG A 63 -1.75 -8.97 -0.94
C ARG A 63 -1.88 -8.16 0.35
N ILE A 64 -1.33 -8.71 1.43
CA ILE A 64 -1.30 -8.05 2.74
C ILE A 64 -0.01 -7.24 2.85
N VAL A 65 -0.14 -5.98 3.22
CA VAL A 65 0.95 -5.04 3.45
C VAL A 65 0.83 -4.37 4.80
N LYS A 66 1.98 -3.99 5.36
CA LYS A 66 2.05 -3.25 6.62
C LYS A 66 2.17 -1.75 6.36
N VAL A 67 1.22 -1.00 6.92
CA VAL A 67 1.14 0.46 6.89
C VAL A 67 1.61 1.00 8.24
N ASN A 68 2.67 1.78 8.22
CA ASN A 68 3.14 2.55 9.37
C ASN A 68 2.49 3.93 9.35
N PHE A 69 2.04 4.43 10.49
CA PHE A 69 1.41 5.74 10.59
C PHE A 69 1.77 6.43 11.90
N HIS A 70 1.65 7.76 11.89
CA HIS A 70 2.09 8.57 13.03
C HIS A 70 1.02 8.66 14.13
N GLU A 71 -0.26 8.71 13.75
CA GLU A 71 -1.38 8.81 14.69
C GLU A 71 -2.70 8.43 14.01
N TYR A 72 -3.67 7.92 14.77
CA TYR A 72 -5.05 7.75 14.31
C TYR A 72 -5.74 9.12 14.29
N THR A 73 -6.37 9.48 13.18
CA THR A 73 -7.23 10.66 13.14
C THR A 73 -8.56 10.35 13.85
N PRO A 74 -9.27 11.37 14.39
CA PRO A 74 -10.57 11.16 15.02
C PRO A 74 -11.64 10.60 14.05
N ASP A 75 -11.41 10.72 12.74
CA ASP A 75 -12.23 10.15 11.68
C ASP A 75 -11.97 8.64 11.46
N GLY A 76 -10.96 8.07 12.12
CA GLY A 76 -10.52 6.68 11.97
C GLY A 76 -9.51 6.45 10.84
N SER A 77 -9.15 7.50 10.10
CA SER A 77 -8.10 7.46 9.09
C SER A 77 -6.70 7.50 9.71
N LEU A 78 -5.69 7.12 8.92
CA LEU A 78 -4.29 7.14 9.37
C LEU A 78 -3.61 8.46 9.01
N ARG A 79 -2.88 9.06 9.94
CA ARG A 79 -2.10 10.28 9.68
C ARG A 79 -0.71 9.92 9.14
N HIS A 80 -0.43 10.35 7.91
CA HIS A 80 0.80 10.03 7.15
C HIS A 80 1.06 8.50 7.02
N PRO A 81 0.14 7.73 6.41
CA PRO A 81 0.33 6.30 6.18
C PRO A 81 1.49 6.05 5.21
N ARG A 82 2.45 5.23 5.65
CA ARG A 82 3.67 4.83 4.93
C ARG A 82 3.74 3.32 4.81
N LEU A 83 3.88 2.83 3.58
CA LEU A 83 4.02 1.39 3.30
C LEU A 83 5.43 0.90 3.55
N LYS A 84 5.53 -0.25 4.22
CA LYS A 84 6.76 -1.05 4.30
C LYS A 84 6.81 -2.08 3.16
N TRP A 85 6.98 -1.58 1.92
CA TRP A 85 6.96 -2.42 0.73
C TRP A 85 8.05 -3.51 0.71
N SER A 86 9.29 -3.15 1.00
CA SER A 86 10.45 -4.04 0.78
C SER A 86 10.56 -5.23 1.73
N SER A 87 9.78 -5.30 2.79
CA SER A 87 9.92 -6.35 3.82
C SER A 87 8.60 -6.93 4.33
N CYS A 88 7.46 -6.33 3.98
CA CYS A 88 6.16 -6.72 4.55
C CYS A 88 5.12 -7.10 3.50
N LEU A 89 5.52 -7.34 2.25
CA LEU A 89 4.64 -7.90 1.25
C LEU A 89 4.41 -9.39 1.58
N ARG A 90 3.26 -9.70 2.19
CA ARG A 90 2.85 -11.07 2.46
C ARG A 90 1.82 -11.51 1.44
N ASP A 91 1.96 -12.77 1.02
CA ASP A 91 0.93 -13.43 0.25
C ASP A 91 -0.28 -13.65 1.16
N ASN A 92 -1.46 -13.22 0.71
CA ASN A 92 -2.70 -13.61 1.37
C ASN A 92 -2.87 -15.10 1.06
N SER A 93 -2.98 -15.97 2.08
CA SER A 93 -2.99 -17.44 1.93
C SER A 93 -4.07 -18.00 0.98
N ASP A 94 -4.89 -17.15 0.38
CA ASP A 94 -5.78 -17.46 -0.73
C ASP A 94 -5.09 -17.56 -2.11
N ARG A 95 -3.84 -17.10 -2.27
CA ARG A 95 -3.05 -17.27 -3.51
C ARG A 95 -2.16 -18.52 -3.50
N ILE A 96 -2.77 -19.67 -3.24
CA ILE A 96 -2.20 -20.97 -3.61
C ILE A 96 -2.33 -21.10 -5.14
N GLY A 97 -1.45 -20.45 -5.89
CA GLY A 97 -1.63 -20.37 -7.34
C GLY A 97 -0.46 -19.91 -8.20
N ASP A 98 0.71 -19.57 -7.67
CA ASP A 98 1.91 -19.41 -8.50
C ASP A 98 2.63 -20.77 -8.58
N LYS A 99 2.07 -21.65 -9.41
CA LYS A 99 2.71 -22.88 -9.85
C LYS A 99 3.27 -22.61 -11.25
N GLU A 100 4.53 -22.18 -11.31
CA GLU A 100 5.37 -22.31 -12.51
C GLU A 100 6.46 -23.35 -12.25
#